data_AF-A0A2V7PXR0-F1
#
_entry.id   AF-A0A2V7PXR0-F1
#
_cell.length_a   1.000
_cell.length_b   1.000
_cell.length_c   1.000
_cell.angle_alpha   90.00
_cell.angle_beta   90.00
_cell.angle_gamma   90.00
#
_symmetry.space_group_name_H-M   'P 1'
#
loop_
_entity.id
_entity.type
_entity.pdbx_description
1 polymer ?
#
loop_
_entity_poly.entity_id
_entity_poly.type
_entity_poly.pdbx_seq_one_letter_code
_entity_poly.pdbx_strand_id
1 'polypeptide(L)'
;MRALLSRIGAAGVSSLALAIVVAITMVVLLFPLTSDMPAWDQWTIVPIFEAHYSGRPVLPLLLAPYNGHYNCLPRFLLYRMGVLSRWDTRLEALMGFGWAACTLGLLLRMLWESSPRLLILAAPFAAWVFSALQFQNFLNGFGMGQLLAEFAAILALYLLTDPEAGRWRFGLALLCAAAAFLSHGAGLAVAPAGLVGLLLVGRRPNWVR
;
A
#
# COMPACT_ATOMS: atom_id res chain seq x y z
N MET A 1 0.61 -8.59 -29.76
CA MET A 1 -0.49 -7.59 -29.79
C MET A 1 -1.86 -8.20 -30.13
N ARG A 2 -2.04 -8.90 -31.27
CA ARG A 2 -3.34 -9.53 -31.64
C ARG A 2 -3.89 -10.53 -30.61
N ALA A 3 -3.03 -11.37 -30.02
CA ALA A 3 -3.44 -12.34 -28.99
C ALA A 3 -3.77 -11.70 -27.62
N LEU A 4 -3.25 -10.49 -27.35
CA LEU A 4 -3.59 -9.74 -26.13
C LEU A 4 -4.92 -9.01 -26.33
N LEU A 5 -5.11 -8.41 -27.50
CA LEU A 5 -6.36 -7.78 -27.93
C LEU A 5 -7.53 -8.76 -27.95
N SER A 6 -7.30 -10.02 -28.35
CA SER A 6 -8.35 -11.05 -28.34
C SER A 6 -8.75 -11.48 -26.92
N ARG A 7 -7.86 -11.37 -25.93
CA ARG A 7 -8.13 -11.73 -24.52
C ARG A 7 -8.77 -10.58 -23.75
N ILE A 8 -8.24 -9.37 -23.89
CA ILE A 8 -8.65 -8.18 -23.12
C ILE A 8 -9.81 -7.42 -23.81
N GLY A 9 -9.83 -7.42 -25.15
CA GLY A 9 -10.68 -6.53 -25.95
C GLY A 9 -10.06 -5.13 -26.09
N ALA A 10 -10.46 -4.40 -27.14
CA ALA A 10 -9.95 -3.06 -27.42
C ALA A 10 -10.21 -2.08 -26.26
N ALA A 11 -11.40 -2.14 -25.65
CA ALA A 11 -11.78 -1.28 -24.53
C ALA A 11 -10.87 -1.47 -23.29
N GLY A 12 -10.48 -2.71 -22.97
CA GLY A 12 -9.58 -2.96 -21.85
C GLY A 12 -8.14 -2.51 -22.13
N VAL A 13 -7.67 -2.57 -23.39
CA VAL A 13 -6.38 -1.98 -23.77
C VAL A 13 -6.39 -0.46 -23.62
N SER A 14 -7.46 0.20 -24.09
CA SER A 14 -7.63 1.64 -23.91
C SER A 14 -7.72 2.03 -22.43
N SER A 15 -8.43 1.25 -21.62
CA SER A 15 -8.53 1.47 -20.18
C SER A 15 -7.18 1.30 -19.47
N LEU A 16 -6.36 0.31 -19.87
CA LEU A 16 -5.01 0.14 -19.32
C LEU A 16 -4.08 1.30 -19.69
N ALA A 17 -4.14 1.77 -20.94
CA ALA A 17 -3.39 2.94 -21.36
C ALA A 17 -3.81 4.19 -20.57
N LEU A 18 -5.13 4.39 -20.40
CA LEU A 18 -5.66 5.49 -19.60
C LEU A 18 -5.27 5.37 -18.12
N ALA A 19 -5.22 4.18 -17.55
CA ALA A 19 -4.75 3.94 -16.18
C ALA A 19 -3.31 4.43 -15.97
N ILE A 20 -2.41 4.13 -16.93
CA ILE A 20 -1.02 4.61 -16.91
C ILE A 20 -0.98 6.13 -17.04
N VAL A 21 -1.77 6.71 -17.95
CA VAL A 21 -1.85 8.17 -18.13
C VAL A 21 -2.33 8.85 -16.85
N VAL A 22 -3.35 8.31 -16.17
CA VAL A 22 -3.86 8.85 -14.89
C VAL A 22 -2.76 8.81 -13.83
N ALA A 23 -2.11 7.67 -13.62
CA ALA A 23 -1.06 7.53 -12.62
C ALA A 23 0.10 8.51 -12.87
N ILE A 24 0.61 8.58 -14.12
CA ILE A 24 1.69 9.50 -14.49
C ILE A 24 1.26 10.96 -14.34
N THR A 25 0.05 11.30 -14.78
CA THR A 25 -0.48 12.67 -14.66
C THR A 25 -0.52 13.10 -13.19
N MET A 26 -0.99 12.23 -12.30
CA MET A 26 -1.07 12.55 -10.87
C MET A 26 0.33 12.70 -10.24
N VAL A 27 1.29 11.85 -10.59
CA VAL A 27 2.69 12.01 -10.15
C VAL A 27 3.25 13.35 -10.65
N VAL A 28 3.09 13.67 -11.94
CA VAL A 28 3.62 14.91 -12.55
C VAL A 28 2.97 16.16 -11.95
N LEU A 29 1.68 16.12 -11.61
CA LEU A 29 0.99 17.26 -11.02
C LEU A 29 1.32 17.44 -9.53
N LEU A 30 1.41 16.36 -8.76
CA LEU A 30 1.54 16.43 -7.30
C LEU A 30 2.99 16.43 -6.83
N PHE A 31 3.90 15.67 -7.45
CA PHE A 31 5.28 15.57 -6.98
C PHE A 31 6.05 16.91 -6.95
N PRO A 32 5.84 17.86 -7.89
CA PRO A 32 6.45 19.19 -7.76
C PRO A 32 5.94 20.01 -6.57
N LEU A 33 4.78 19.66 -6.00
CA LEU A 33 4.18 20.33 -4.85
C LEU A 33 4.68 19.78 -3.50
N THR A 34 5.48 18.72 -3.50
CA THR A 34 6.10 18.20 -2.26
C THR A 34 7.08 19.23 -1.71
N SER A 35 7.10 19.42 -0.39
CA SER A 35 8.02 20.33 0.30
C SER A 35 9.09 19.56 1.06
N ASP A 36 10.30 20.13 1.13
CA ASP A 36 11.39 19.66 2.01
C ASP A 36 11.07 19.91 3.51
N MET A 37 10.03 20.70 3.79
CA MET A 37 9.56 20.94 5.15
C MET A 37 8.61 19.82 5.59
N PRO A 38 8.84 19.19 6.76
CA PRO A 38 7.91 18.21 7.31
C PRO A 38 6.52 18.82 7.55
N ALA A 39 5.48 18.03 7.31
CA ALA A 39 4.09 18.47 7.48
C ALA A 39 3.34 17.57 8.47
N TRP A 40 2.46 18.18 9.27
CA TRP A 40 1.53 17.46 10.17
C TRP A 40 2.24 16.41 11.06
N ASP A 41 1.82 15.16 10.97
CA ASP A 41 2.28 14.05 11.80
C ASP A 41 3.72 13.64 11.47
N GLN A 42 4.29 14.11 10.36
CA GLN A 42 5.67 13.83 9.97
C GLN A 42 6.68 14.39 10.98
N TRP A 43 6.33 15.47 11.71
CA TRP A 43 7.16 16.00 12.81
C TRP A 43 7.41 15.00 13.94
N THR A 44 6.59 13.95 14.05
CA THR A 44 6.72 12.92 15.08
C THR A 44 7.96 12.04 14.91
N ILE A 45 8.64 12.12 13.76
CA ILE A 45 9.90 11.41 13.51
C ILE A 45 11.11 12.13 14.11
N VAL A 46 11.02 13.43 14.42
CA VAL A 46 12.15 14.23 14.93
C VAL A 46 12.79 13.64 16.19
N PRO A 47 12.04 13.21 17.22
CA PRO A 47 12.64 12.59 18.41
C PRO A 47 13.43 11.31 18.08
N ILE A 48 13.05 10.58 17.03
CA ILE A 48 13.77 9.38 16.58
C ILE A 48 15.12 9.77 15.97
N PHE A 49 15.18 10.83 15.16
CA PHE A 49 16.44 11.33 14.63
C PHE A 49 17.32 11.96 15.71
N GLU A 50 16.74 12.72 16.63
CA GLU A 50 17.46 13.26 17.79
C GLU A 50 18.09 12.13 18.62
N ALA A 51 17.34 11.05 18.88
CA ALA A 51 17.88 9.87 19.55
C ALA A 51 19.01 9.21 18.76
N HIS A 52 18.84 9.03 17.45
CA HIS A 52 19.86 8.46 16.57
C HIS A 52 21.17 9.26 16.62
N TYR A 53 21.11 10.56 16.36
CA TYR A 53 22.31 11.41 16.29
C TYR A 53 22.94 11.69 17.65
N SER A 54 22.19 11.56 18.74
CA SER A 54 22.69 11.70 20.12
C SER A 54 23.19 10.36 20.71
N GLY A 55 23.20 9.27 19.94
CA GLY A 55 23.61 7.95 20.42
C GLY A 55 22.65 7.30 21.44
N ARG A 56 21.40 7.77 21.51
CA ARG A 56 20.36 7.19 22.37
C ARG A 56 19.61 6.05 21.65
N PRO A 57 19.01 5.09 22.38
CA PRO A 57 18.23 4.01 21.77
C PRO A 57 17.00 4.52 21.00
N VAL A 58 16.89 4.17 19.71
CA VAL A 58 15.76 4.55 18.84
C VAL A 58 14.58 3.59 18.91
N LEU A 59 14.82 2.32 19.27
CA LEU A 59 13.82 1.26 19.23
C LEU A 59 12.57 1.55 20.09
N PRO A 60 12.68 2.07 21.33
CA PRO A 60 11.51 2.42 22.12
C PRO A 60 10.61 3.48 21.45
N LEU A 61 11.21 4.43 20.73
CA LEU A 61 10.49 5.49 20.03
C LEU A 61 9.81 4.96 18.75
N LEU A 62 10.45 4.02 18.06
CA LEU A 62 9.90 3.37 16.87
C LEU A 62 8.67 2.49 17.18
N LEU A 63 8.63 1.91 18.38
CA LEU A 63 7.55 1.03 18.84
C LEU A 63 6.48 1.74 19.67
N ALA A 64 6.65 3.03 19.97
CA ALA A 64 5.70 3.79 20.78
C ALA A 64 4.35 3.92 20.05
N PRO A 65 3.21 3.85 20.76
CA PRO A 65 1.91 4.14 20.16
C PRO A 65 1.84 5.61 19.72
N TYR A 66 1.03 5.86 18.70
CA TYR A 66 0.77 7.18 18.15
C TYR A 66 -0.71 7.32 17.83
N ASN A 67 -1.33 8.39 18.33
CA ASN A 67 -2.73 8.69 18.04
C ASN A 67 -3.67 7.46 18.18
N GLY A 68 -3.50 6.70 19.26
CA GLY A 68 -4.32 5.51 19.58
C GLY A 68 -4.03 4.24 18.77
N HIS A 69 -3.01 4.23 17.90
CA HIS A 69 -2.63 3.05 17.13
C HIS A 69 -1.10 2.87 17.05
N TYR A 70 -0.66 1.72 16.55
CA TYR A 70 0.75 1.44 16.32
C TYR A 70 1.08 1.68 14.84
N ASN A 71 1.92 2.67 14.55
CA ASN A 71 2.43 2.98 13.22
C ASN A 71 3.91 2.60 13.08
N CYS A 72 4.31 1.51 13.74
CA CYS A 72 5.70 1.08 13.84
C CYS A 72 6.34 0.88 12.47
N LEU A 73 5.65 0.19 11.55
CA LEU A 73 6.24 -0.18 10.26
C LEU A 73 6.57 1.06 9.40
N PRO A 74 5.67 2.05 9.23
CA PRO A 74 5.98 3.32 8.58
C PRO A 74 7.12 4.06 9.29
N ARG A 75 7.14 4.09 10.63
CA ARG A 75 8.23 4.74 11.37
C ARG A 75 9.59 4.11 11.10
N PHE A 76 9.68 2.78 11.00
CA PHE A 76 10.92 2.11 10.61
C PHE A 76 11.38 2.53 9.20
N LEU A 77 10.45 2.62 8.25
CA LEU A 77 10.75 3.03 6.88
C LEU A 77 11.19 4.50 6.82
N LEU A 78 10.45 5.41 7.46
CA LEU A 78 10.78 6.84 7.54
C LEU A 78 12.12 7.06 8.23
N TYR A 79 12.36 6.40 9.37
CA TYR A 79 13.64 6.47 10.07
C TYR A 79 14.79 6.01 9.18
N ARG A 80 14.67 4.82 8.59
CA ARG A 80 15.74 4.27 7.73
C ARG A 80 16.01 5.18 6.56
N MET A 81 14.96 5.68 5.91
CA MET A 81 15.13 6.49 4.74
C MET A 81 15.65 7.89 5.07
N GLY A 82 15.15 8.53 6.13
CA GLY A 82 15.64 9.84 6.57
C GLY A 82 17.10 9.82 7.02
N VAL A 83 17.58 8.73 7.64
CA VAL A 83 19.02 8.58 7.92
C VAL A 83 19.84 8.50 6.61
N LEU A 84 19.34 7.76 5.60
CA LEU A 84 20.05 7.59 4.32
C LEU A 84 20.00 8.84 3.43
N SER A 85 18.89 9.59 3.45
CA SER A 85 18.68 10.76 2.59
C SER A 85 18.99 12.09 3.26
N ARG A 86 19.41 12.08 4.54
CA ARG A 86 19.49 13.28 5.39
C ARG A 86 18.15 14.00 5.51
N TRP A 87 17.10 13.20 5.63
CA TRP A 87 15.70 13.58 5.80
C TRP A 87 15.12 14.41 4.65
N ASP A 88 15.38 13.95 3.43
CA ASP A 88 14.64 14.39 2.25
C ASP A 88 13.23 13.80 2.28
N THR A 89 12.25 14.64 2.61
CA THR A 89 10.81 14.31 2.71
C THR A 89 10.17 14.02 1.36
N ARG A 90 10.76 14.47 0.25
CA ARG A 90 10.24 14.23 -1.10
C ARG A 90 10.43 12.79 -1.51
N LEU A 91 11.52 12.17 -1.05
CA LEU A 91 11.72 10.73 -1.20
C LEU A 91 10.67 9.92 -0.41
N GLU A 92 10.17 10.46 0.71
CA GLU A 92 9.11 9.81 1.51
C GLU A 92 7.77 9.87 0.77
N ALA A 93 7.46 11.03 0.18
CA ALA A 93 6.32 11.18 -0.72
C ALA A 93 6.42 10.27 -1.95
N LEU A 94 7.61 10.16 -2.57
CA LEU A 94 7.86 9.28 -3.71
C LEU A 94 7.60 7.79 -3.37
N MET A 95 7.96 7.38 -2.15
CA MET A 95 7.64 6.03 -1.66
C MET A 95 6.12 5.81 -1.55
N GLY A 96 5.35 6.83 -1.17
CA GLY A 96 3.88 6.81 -1.22
C GLY A 96 3.34 6.51 -2.63
N PHE A 97 3.83 7.21 -3.65
CA PHE A 97 3.50 6.89 -5.05
C PHE A 97 3.88 5.47 -5.43
N GLY A 98 5.01 4.96 -4.92
CA GLY A 98 5.42 3.57 -5.08
C GLY A 98 4.39 2.58 -4.54
N TRP A 99 3.90 2.79 -3.30
CA TRP A 99 2.87 1.94 -2.70
C TRP A 99 1.55 2.01 -3.46
N ALA A 100 1.14 3.20 -3.92
CA ALA A 100 -0.03 3.35 -4.78
C ALA A 100 0.12 2.57 -6.11
N ALA A 101 1.30 2.61 -6.74
CA ALA A 101 1.59 1.83 -7.94
C ALA A 101 1.55 0.31 -7.67
N CYS A 102 2.07 -0.15 -6.53
CA CYS A 102 1.96 -1.54 -6.09
C CYS A 102 0.50 -1.97 -5.89
N THR A 103 -0.31 -1.12 -5.25
CA THR A 103 -1.75 -1.35 -5.07
C THR A 103 -2.47 -1.47 -6.41
N LEU A 104 -2.26 -0.53 -7.34
CA LEU A 104 -2.84 -0.61 -8.68
C LEU A 104 -2.40 -1.88 -9.40
N GLY A 105 -1.10 -2.20 -9.38
CA GLY A 105 -0.57 -3.40 -10.03
C GLY A 105 -1.20 -4.70 -9.49
N LEU A 106 -1.42 -4.78 -8.18
CA LEU A 106 -2.10 -5.90 -7.54
C LEU A 106 -3.58 -5.98 -7.96
N LEU A 107 -4.31 -4.86 -7.99
CA LEU A 107 -5.70 -4.82 -8.44
C LEU A 107 -5.81 -5.26 -9.92
N LEU A 108 -4.93 -4.78 -10.79
CA LEU A 108 -4.88 -5.19 -12.19
C LEU A 108 -4.59 -6.69 -12.35
N ARG A 109 -3.71 -7.24 -11.50
CA ARG A 109 -3.46 -8.68 -11.45
C ARG A 109 -4.71 -9.46 -11.04
N MET A 110 -5.42 -9.02 -10.01
CA MET A 110 -6.68 -9.65 -9.57
C MET A 110 -7.74 -9.63 -10.69
N LEU A 111 -7.87 -8.51 -11.42
CA LEU A 111 -8.75 -8.44 -12.59
C LEU A 111 -8.33 -9.42 -13.67
N TRP A 112 -7.04 -9.49 -13.98
CA TRP A 112 -6.51 -10.39 -15.00
C TRP A 112 -6.77 -11.86 -14.67
N GLU A 113 -6.50 -12.27 -13.44
CA GLU A 113 -6.71 -13.64 -12.96
C GLU A 113 -8.20 -14.01 -12.92
N SER A 114 -9.08 -13.05 -12.62
CA SER A 114 -10.53 -13.26 -12.63
C SER A 114 -11.09 -13.36 -14.07
N SER A 115 -10.75 -12.39 -14.90
CA SER A 115 -11.05 -12.39 -16.34
C SER A 115 -10.33 -11.22 -17.01
N PRO A 116 -9.49 -11.45 -18.04
CA PRO A 116 -8.78 -10.39 -18.75
C PRO A 116 -9.67 -9.28 -19.33
N ARG A 117 -10.96 -9.55 -19.59
CA ARG A 117 -11.93 -8.56 -20.06
C ARG A 117 -12.27 -7.50 -19.00
N LEU A 118 -12.11 -7.83 -17.71
CA LEU A 118 -12.35 -6.91 -16.60
C LEU A 118 -11.30 -5.79 -16.52
N LEU A 119 -10.20 -5.87 -17.27
CA LEU A 119 -9.26 -4.76 -17.41
C LEU A 119 -9.89 -3.49 -18.02
N ILE A 120 -11.13 -3.53 -18.50
CA ILE A 120 -11.92 -2.32 -18.73
C ILE A 120 -12.05 -1.44 -17.48
N LEU A 121 -11.92 -2.02 -16.28
CA LEU A 121 -11.93 -1.31 -14.99
C LEU A 121 -10.56 -0.74 -14.58
N ALA A 122 -9.51 -0.92 -15.38
CA ALA A 122 -8.17 -0.44 -15.06
C ALA A 122 -8.13 1.07 -14.80
N ALA A 123 -8.72 1.88 -15.68
CA ALA A 123 -8.78 3.33 -15.52
C ALA A 123 -9.58 3.78 -14.29
N PRO A 124 -10.80 3.26 -14.01
CA PRO A 124 -11.49 3.52 -12.75
C PRO A 124 -10.66 3.21 -11.50
N PHE A 125 -9.98 2.07 -11.46
CA PHE A 125 -9.11 1.74 -10.32
C PHE A 125 -7.91 2.68 -10.21
N ALA A 126 -7.28 3.06 -11.33
CA ALA A 126 -6.20 4.04 -11.31
C ALA A 126 -6.69 5.42 -10.82
N ALA A 127 -7.88 5.87 -11.25
CA ALA A 127 -8.48 7.12 -10.80
C ALA A 127 -8.82 7.11 -9.30
N TRP A 128 -9.21 5.95 -8.76
CA TRP A 128 -9.42 5.77 -7.33
C TRP A 128 -8.11 5.78 -6.54
N VAL A 129 -7.14 4.96 -6.93
CA VAL A 129 -5.85 4.80 -6.26
C VAL A 129 -5.01 6.08 -6.30
N PHE A 130 -5.02 6.81 -7.42
CA PHE A 130 -4.29 8.07 -7.58
C PHE A 130 -5.21 9.29 -7.47
N SER A 131 -6.35 9.16 -6.80
CA SER A 131 -7.32 10.26 -6.70
C SER A 131 -6.71 11.52 -6.12
N ALA A 132 -6.99 12.68 -6.73
CA ALA A 132 -6.60 13.97 -6.17
C ALA A 132 -7.24 14.25 -4.78
N LEU A 133 -8.31 13.53 -4.42
CA LEU A 133 -8.94 13.66 -3.09
C LEU A 133 -8.02 13.21 -1.95
N GLN A 134 -7.05 12.34 -2.23
CA GLN A 134 -6.05 11.89 -1.27
C GLN A 134 -4.70 12.60 -1.46
N PHE A 135 -4.69 13.81 -2.03
CA PHE A 135 -3.45 14.58 -2.27
C PHE A 135 -2.59 14.71 -1.01
N GLN A 136 -3.19 14.83 0.17
CA GLN A 136 -2.45 14.91 1.44
C GLN A 136 -1.53 13.70 1.64
N ASN A 137 -1.98 12.49 1.28
CA ASN A 137 -1.17 11.27 1.40
C ASN A 137 0.01 11.23 0.41
N PHE A 138 -0.10 11.94 -0.71
CA PHE A 138 0.92 12.02 -1.74
C PHE A 138 1.90 13.18 -1.57
N LEU A 139 1.52 14.23 -0.84
CA LEU A 139 2.38 15.40 -0.62
C LEU A 139 3.22 15.33 0.66
N ASN A 140 2.89 14.42 1.59
CA ASN A 140 3.61 14.25 2.84
C ASN A 140 4.23 12.85 2.96
N GLY A 141 5.33 12.75 3.70
CA GLY A 141 6.01 11.48 3.89
C GLY A 141 5.26 10.53 4.81
N PHE A 142 4.51 11.05 5.79
CA PHE A 142 3.81 10.23 6.76
C PHE A 142 2.61 9.46 6.16
N GLY A 143 1.94 10.04 5.16
CA GLY A 143 0.80 9.47 4.45
C GLY A 143 1.13 8.20 3.66
N MET A 144 2.42 7.95 3.35
CA MET A 144 2.86 6.68 2.80
C MET A 144 2.50 5.50 3.71
N GLY A 145 2.37 5.71 5.03
CA GLY A 145 1.95 4.67 5.96
C GLY A 145 0.52 4.20 5.73
N GLN A 146 -0.37 5.12 5.33
CA GLN A 146 -1.74 4.76 4.95
C GLN A 146 -1.75 3.96 3.63
N LEU A 147 -1.00 4.42 2.62
CA LEU A 147 -0.89 3.73 1.32
C LEU A 147 -0.28 2.33 1.46
N LEU A 148 0.73 2.18 2.33
CA LEU A 148 1.29 0.88 2.70
C LEU A 148 0.27 -0.02 3.39
N ALA A 149 -0.53 0.53 4.31
CA ALA A 149 -1.58 -0.22 4.99
C ALA A 149 -2.62 -0.76 4.01
N GLU A 150 -3.04 0.07 3.04
CA GLU A 150 -3.97 -0.31 1.99
C GLU A 150 -3.40 -1.41 1.08
N PHE A 151 -2.15 -1.25 0.62
CA PHE A 151 -1.47 -2.29 -0.16
C PHE A 151 -1.40 -3.62 0.60
N ALA A 152 -0.91 -3.59 1.83
CA ALA A 152 -0.76 -4.78 2.66
C ALA A 152 -2.10 -5.46 2.96
N ALA A 153 -3.16 -4.66 3.16
CA ALA A 153 -4.52 -5.14 3.35
C ALA A 153 -5.04 -5.90 2.12
N ILE A 154 -4.94 -5.29 0.93
CA ILE A 154 -5.39 -5.91 -0.32
C ILE A 154 -4.57 -7.17 -0.62
N LEU A 155 -3.25 -7.14 -0.38
CA LEU A 155 -2.38 -8.30 -0.54
C LEU A 155 -2.76 -9.44 0.42
N ALA A 156 -3.07 -9.13 1.67
CA ALA A 156 -3.53 -10.13 2.63
C ALA A 156 -4.82 -10.81 2.14
N LEU A 157 -5.81 -10.04 1.69
CA LEU A 157 -7.06 -10.57 1.17
C LEU A 157 -6.85 -11.40 -0.11
N TYR A 158 -6.04 -10.90 -1.04
CA TYR A 158 -5.67 -11.62 -2.26
C TYR A 158 -5.05 -12.99 -1.97
N LEU A 159 -4.13 -13.06 -1.01
CA LEU A 159 -3.47 -14.31 -0.60
C LEU A 159 -4.42 -15.27 0.15
N LEU A 160 -5.43 -14.73 0.85
CA LEU A 160 -6.42 -15.52 1.59
C LEU A 160 -7.50 -16.11 0.69
N THR A 161 -7.89 -15.40 -0.38
CA THR A 161 -9.05 -15.77 -1.21
C THR A 161 -8.73 -16.75 -2.34
N ASP A 162 -7.46 -17.02 -2.60
CA ASP A 162 -7.05 -18.07 -3.54
C ASP A 162 -7.42 -19.47 -2.99
N PRO A 163 -8.31 -20.23 -3.66
CA PRO A 163 -8.74 -21.55 -3.20
C PRO A 163 -7.59 -22.55 -3.01
N GLU A 164 -6.52 -22.44 -3.81
CA GLU A 164 -5.39 -23.37 -3.82
C GLU A 164 -4.26 -22.97 -2.83
N ALA A 165 -4.40 -21.85 -2.13
CA ALA A 165 -3.36 -21.34 -1.26
C ALA A 165 -3.01 -22.27 -0.07
N GLY A 166 -1.78 -22.79 -0.04
CA GLY A 166 -1.27 -23.60 1.07
C GLY A 166 -0.83 -22.80 2.31
N ARG A 167 -0.31 -23.50 3.33
CA ARG A 167 0.10 -22.92 4.64
C ARG A 167 1.02 -21.70 4.55
N TRP A 168 1.91 -21.66 3.55
CA TRP A 168 2.84 -20.55 3.35
C TRP A 168 2.13 -19.27 2.93
N ARG A 169 1.19 -19.36 1.98
CA ARG A 169 0.38 -18.21 1.54
C ARG A 169 -0.49 -17.69 2.67
N PHE A 170 -1.06 -18.58 3.48
CA PHE A 170 -1.79 -18.19 4.69
C PHE A 170 -0.90 -17.45 5.69
N GLY A 171 0.30 -17.98 5.98
CA GLY A 171 1.28 -17.31 6.83
C GLY A 171 1.67 -15.93 6.29
N LEU A 172 1.92 -15.82 4.98
CA LEU A 172 2.21 -14.55 4.33
C LEU A 172 1.02 -13.57 4.42
N ALA A 173 -0.21 -14.05 4.27
CA ALA A 173 -1.38 -13.21 4.43
C ALA A 173 -1.53 -12.66 5.85
N LEU A 174 -1.23 -13.47 6.88
CA LEU A 174 -1.19 -13.01 8.26
C LEU A 174 -0.11 -11.95 8.48
N LEU A 175 1.07 -12.13 7.89
CA LEU A 175 2.14 -11.12 7.92
C LEU A 175 1.70 -9.82 7.24
N CYS A 176 1.03 -9.91 6.10
CA CYS A 176 0.47 -8.74 5.41
C CYS A 176 -0.63 -8.05 6.22
N ALA A 177 -1.51 -8.81 6.89
CA ALA A 177 -2.54 -8.25 7.76
C ALA A 177 -1.92 -7.55 8.98
N ALA A 178 -0.88 -8.14 9.59
CA ALA A 178 -0.12 -7.51 10.66
C ALA A 178 0.61 -6.25 10.17
N ALA A 179 1.21 -6.28 8.97
CA ALA A 179 1.84 -5.12 8.36
C ALA A 179 0.83 -3.99 8.11
N ALA A 180 -0.40 -4.31 7.68
CA ALA A 180 -1.46 -3.33 7.50
C ALA A 180 -1.83 -2.66 8.84
N PHE A 181 -2.07 -3.46 9.88
CA PHE A 181 -2.38 -2.96 11.23
C PHE A 181 -1.25 -2.11 11.83
N LEU A 182 0.01 -2.55 11.68
CA LEU A 182 1.19 -1.83 12.16
C LEU A 182 1.55 -0.62 11.29
N SER A 183 0.84 -0.39 10.19
CA SER A 183 1.02 0.78 9.33
C SER A 183 0.00 1.86 9.59
N HIS A 184 -1.27 1.49 9.77
CA HIS A 184 -2.33 2.45 10.05
C HIS A 184 -3.48 1.77 10.80
N GLY A 185 -4.15 2.49 11.70
CA GLY A 185 -5.25 1.94 12.51
C GLY A 185 -6.38 1.32 11.68
N ALA A 186 -6.68 1.90 10.52
CA ALA A 186 -7.67 1.37 9.58
C ALA A 186 -7.32 -0.04 9.04
N GLY A 187 -6.04 -0.42 9.06
CA GLY A 187 -5.57 -1.75 8.65
C GLY A 187 -6.14 -2.88 9.52
N LEU A 188 -6.67 -2.59 10.72
CA LEU A 188 -7.38 -3.57 11.53
C LEU A 188 -8.61 -4.17 10.81
N ALA A 189 -9.21 -3.42 9.89
CA ALA A 189 -10.37 -3.87 9.10
C ALA A 189 -10.07 -5.11 8.23
N VAL A 190 -8.79 -5.44 8.00
CA VAL A 190 -8.38 -6.68 7.31
C VAL A 190 -8.85 -7.93 8.06
N ALA A 191 -8.91 -7.90 9.39
CA ALA A 191 -9.31 -9.06 10.18
C ALA A 191 -10.77 -9.48 9.91
N PRO A 192 -11.79 -8.61 10.08
CA PRO A 192 -13.17 -8.99 9.76
C PRO A 192 -13.36 -9.28 8.26
N ALA A 193 -12.70 -8.54 7.36
CA ALA A 193 -12.79 -8.79 5.92
C ALA A 193 -12.21 -10.16 5.53
N GLY A 194 -11.05 -10.51 6.10
CA GLY A 194 -10.38 -11.80 5.88
C GLY A 194 -11.21 -12.97 6.43
N LEU A 195 -11.84 -12.80 7.60
CA LEU A 195 -12.76 -13.80 8.14
C LEU A 195 -13.93 -14.07 7.19
N VAL A 196 -14.59 -13.02 6.70
CA VAL A 196 -15.67 -13.17 5.71
C VAL A 196 -15.16 -13.84 4.44
N GLY A 197 -13.98 -13.44 3.95
CA GLY A 197 -13.34 -14.08 2.79
C GLY A 197 -13.12 -15.58 2.98
N LEU A 198 -12.61 -15.99 4.15
CA LEU A 198 -12.41 -17.40 4.47
C LEU A 198 -13.72 -18.20 4.55
N LEU A 199 -14.77 -17.59 5.11
CA LEU A 199 -16.10 -18.20 5.16
C LEU A 199 -16.71 -18.39 3.76
N LEU A 200 -16.52 -17.42 2.86
CA LEU A 200 -17.04 -17.47 1.48
C LEU A 200 -16.28 -18.45 0.59
N VAL A 201 -14.96 -18.59 0.77
CA VAL A 201 -14.15 -19.58 0.02
C VAL A 201 -14.45 -21.01 0.49
N GLY A 202 -15.14 -21.19 1.63
CA GLY A 202 -15.60 -22.50 2.09
C GLY A 202 -14.48 -23.45 2.46
N ARG A 203 -13.32 -22.94 2.90
CA ARG A 203 -12.15 -23.76 3.23
C ARG A 203 -12.43 -24.66 4.43
N ARG A 204 -12.46 -25.97 4.21
CA ARG A 204 -11.98 -26.95 5.21
C ARG A 204 -10.50 -27.14 4.92
N PRO A 205 -9.58 -26.62 5.73
CA PRO A 205 -8.16 -26.77 5.45
C PRO A 205 -7.80 -28.26 5.47
N ASN A 206 -7.26 -28.78 4.36
CA ASN A 206 -6.85 -30.19 4.26
C ASN A 206 -5.71 -30.57 5.22
N TRP A 207 -5.10 -29.58 5.87
CA TRP A 207 -4.04 -29.70 6.89
C TRP A 207 -4.56 -29.55 8.33
N VAL A 208 -5.88 -29.36 8.51
CA VAL A 208 -6.57 -29.47 9.82
C VAL A 208 -7.20 -30.88 9.94
N ARG A 209 -6.64 -31.86 9.24
CA ARG A 209 -6.88 -33.28 9.48
C ARG A 209 -5.64 -33.90 10.12
#